data_AF-A0A9E6ZZQ3-F1
#
_entry.id   AF-A0A9E6ZZQ3-F1
#
_cell.length_a   1.000
_cell.length_b   1.000
_cell.length_c   1.000
_cell.angle_alpha   90.00
_cell.angle_beta   90.00
_cell.angle_gamma   90.00
#
_symmetry.space_group_name_H-M   'P 1'
#
loop_
_entity.id
_entity.type
_entity.pdbx_description
1 polymer ?
#
loop_
_entity_poly.entity_id
_entity_poly.type
_entity_poly.pdbx_seq_one_letter_code
_entity_poly.pdbx_strand_id
1 'polypeptide(L)'
;MYIETNQDVATNNNPADIAAAVERRTKTSRARAVTPSQPTSAMPAPAHPIHGGAAEKAVQPNCAPPAVVDPDYVPLPDYVPSDAVTALVAQIQNDHKFRQGMIRAKNRIVLQGMACVRVAIHQPADYENDATKKALRERADKIYREAAANPDHEFHERIWPYLMAAEPLENAAAGAARGLDKLAKQLPVFPWVQSVKGLGTVSFATIVGEAGDIGTYRNPSCLWKRMGVAVIGGKAQGKPGAGATAEDWIAHGYRAPRRSVSWNARNGLILGMGKWRPMFGEDVDANPDLTPYQRLFAKRVRHEAIKCPHRRKDGTIILGEDGQPLRIKCSATGKESYSAHAIARAMRYVEKRMLKDLYLNWRRASA
;
A
#
# COMPACT_ATOMS: atom_id res chain seq x y z
N MET A 1 -32.59 -58.09 -4.89
CA MET A 1 -33.60 -58.60 -5.83
C MET A 1 -34.75 -57.60 -5.73
N TYR A 2 -34.86 -56.54 -6.53
CA TYR A 2 -34.73 -56.38 -7.98
C TYR A 2 -33.73 -55.27 -8.39
N ILE A 3 -33.19 -55.43 -9.58
CA ILE A 3 -32.30 -54.51 -10.31
C ILE A 3 -33.16 -53.88 -11.41
N GLU A 4 -33.15 -52.55 -11.54
CA GLU A 4 -33.40 -51.89 -12.83
C GLU A 4 -32.40 -50.75 -13.05
N THR A 5 -31.54 -51.00 -14.03
CA THR A 5 -30.65 -50.10 -14.74
C THR A 5 -31.42 -49.29 -15.80
N ASN A 6 -31.05 -48.01 -16.00
CA ASN A 6 -31.08 -47.22 -17.25
C ASN A 6 -30.84 -45.75 -16.86
N GLN A 7 -30.12 -44.88 -17.57
CA GLN A 7 -29.51 -44.91 -18.91
C GLN A 7 -28.52 -43.74 -19.00
N ASP A 8 -27.43 -43.95 -19.74
CA ASP A 8 -26.40 -42.97 -20.08
C ASP A 8 -26.94 -41.75 -20.84
N VAL A 9 -26.68 -40.54 -20.33
CA VAL A 9 -26.78 -39.30 -21.11
C VAL A 9 -25.41 -39.04 -21.75
N ALA A 10 -25.20 -39.64 -22.92
CA ALA A 10 -24.10 -39.30 -23.81
C ALA A 10 -24.31 -37.87 -24.35
N THR A 11 -23.49 -36.92 -23.89
CA THR A 11 -23.43 -35.58 -24.50
C THR A 11 -22.59 -35.65 -25.76
N ASN A 12 -23.27 -35.60 -26.91
CA ASN A 12 -22.68 -35.54 -28.23
C ASN A 12 -22.01 -34.17 -28.43
N ASN A 13 -20.70 -34.07 -28.20
CA ASN A 13 -19.93 -32.87 -28.51
C ASN A 13 -19.50 -32.90 -29.99
N ASN A 14 -20.38 -32.44 -30.87
CA ASN A 14 -20.01 -32.19 -32.25
C ASN A 14 -19.20 -30.87 -32.35
N PRO A 15 -17.91 -30.91 -32.73
CA PRO A 15 -17.06 -29.71 -32.79
C PRO A 15 -17.54 -28.65 -33.78
N ALA A 16 -18.39 -29.00 -34.75
CA ALA A 16 -19.01 -28.04 -35.67
C ALA A 16 -20.00 -27.08 -34.97
N ASP A 17 -20.69 -27.52 -33.92
CA ASP A 17 -21.67 -26.70 -33.20
C ASP A 17 -21.00 -25.69 -32.25
N ILE A 18 -19.80 -26.02 -31.76
CA ILE A 18 -18.99 -25.13 -30.92
C ILE A 18 -18.42 -23.96 -31.75
N ALA A 19 -18.02 -24.20 -33.00
CA ALA A 19 -17.54 -23.15 -33.90
C ALA A 19 -18.65 -22.14 -34.28
N ALA A 20 -19.87 -22.63 -34.54
CA ALA A 20 -21.02 -21.79 -34.86
C ALA A 20 -21.55 -20.95 -33.67
N ALA A 21 -21.25 -21.35 -32.43
CA ALA A 21 -21.61 -20.61 -31.21
C ALA A 21 -20.61 -19.48 -30.89
N VAL A 22 -19.33 -19.64 -31.26
CA VAL A 22 -18.29 -18.60 -31.09
C VAL A 22 -18.50 -17.46 -32.08
N GLU A 23 -18.94 -17.75 -33.31
CA GLU A 23 -19.14 -16.76 -34.35
C GLU A 23 -20.39 -15.87 -34.14
N ARG A 24 -21.37 -16.33 -33.35
CA ARG A 24 -22.58 -15.56 -32.98
C ARG A 24 -22.36 -14.59 -31.82
N ARG A 25 -21.26 -14.66 -31.07
CA ARG A 25 -21.00 -13.81 -29.90
C ARG A 25 -20.23 -12.51 -30.19
N THR A 26 -19.82 -12.26 -31.43
CA THR A 26 -19.03 -11.07 -31.79
C THR A 26 -19.82 -9.93 -32.44
N LYS A 27 -21.16 -10.02 -32.54
CA LYS A 27 -21.98 -9.06 -33.33
C LYS A 27 -22.92 -8.11 -32.56
N THR A 28 -22.74 -7.91 -31.26
CA THR A 28 -23.52 -6.89 -30.52
C THR A 28 -22.68 -6.08 -29.55
N SER A 29 -21.78 -5.25 -30.09
CA SER A 29 -21.35 -4.02 -29.44
C SER A 29 -21.78 -2.84 -30.32
N ARG A 30 -22.80 -2.11 -29.85
CA ARG A 30 -23.21 -0.81 -30.41
C ARG A 30 -22.07 0.18 -30.18
N ALA A 31 -21.25 0.36 -31.21
CA ALA A 31 -20.31 1.46 -31.33
C ALA A 31 -21.10 2.77 -31.51
N ARG A 32 -20.73 3.79 -30.74
CA ARG A 32 -21.10 5.18 -31.01
C ARG A 32 -20.16 5.64 -32.13
N ALA A 33 -20.68 5.78 -33.33
CA ALA A 33 -19.93 6.23 -34.50
C ALA A 33 -19.41 7.66 -34.27
N VAL A 34 -18.09 7.82 -34.34
CA VAL A 34 -17.43 9.11 -34.51
C VAL A 34 -17.06 9.20 -35.99
N THR A 35 -17.59 10.22 -36.66
CA THR A 35 -17.35 10.52 -38.06
C THR A 35 -15.85 10.81 -38.30
N PRO A 36 -15.22 10.26 -39.35
CA PRO A 36 -13.85 10.61 -39.69
C PRO A 36 -13.81 11.99 -40.34
N SER A 37 -13.17 12.95 -39.67
CA SER A 37 -12.81 14.24 -40.26
C SER A 37 -11.58 14.07 -41.16
N GLN A 38 -11.65 14.69 -42.33
CA GLN A 38 -10.60 14.66 -43.37
C GLN A 38 -9.27 15.28 -42.88
N PRO A 39 -8.13 14.91 -43.50
CA PRO A 39 -6.84 15.51 -43.21
C PRO A 39 -6.80 16.94 -43.75
N THR A 40 -6.92 17.92 -42.86
CA THR A 40 -6.62 19.32 -43.20
C THR A 40 -5.13 19.49 -43.39
N SER A 41 -4.80 20.00 -44.57
CA SER A 41 -3.51 20.45 -45.05
C SER A 41 -2.71 21.28 -44.04
N ALA A 42 -1.39 21.11 -44.08
CA ALA A 42 -0.43 21.86 -43.29
C ALA A 42 -0.54 23.38 -43.56
N MET A 43 -0.67 24.16 -42.49
CA MET A 43 -0.45 25.60 -42.48
C MET A 43 0.74 25.91 -41.54
N PRO A 44 1.54 26.93 -41.89
CA PRO A 44 2.84 27.19 -41.26
C PRO A 44 2.72 27.75 -39.85
N ALA A 45 3.73 27.46 -39.04
CA ALA A 45 3.88 27.94 -37.67
C ALA A 45 3.89 29.48 -37.59
N PRO A 46 3.17 30.10 -36.64
CA PRO A 46 3.33 31.51 -36.36
C PRO A 46 4.67 31.74 -35.64
N ALA A 47 5.50 32.59 -36.23
CA ALA A 47 6.71 33.12 -35.61
C ALA A 47 6.31 33.94 -34.37
N HIS A 48 6.63 33.44 -33.18
CA HIS A 48 6.58 34.23 -31.96
C HIS A 48 7.88 35.06 -31.83
N PRO A 49 7.78 36.34 -31.47
CA PRO A 49 8.93 37.20 -31.30
C PRO A 49 9.80 36.72 -30.13
N ILE A 50 11.08 36.49 -30.44
CA ILE A 50 12.14 36.26 -29.47
C ILE A 50 12.34 37.57 -28.71
N HIS A 51 11.72 37.70 -27.54
CA HIS A 51 12.13 38.71 -26.58
C HIS A 51 13.41 38.24 -25.88
N GLY A 52 14.54 38.71 -26.43
CA GLY A 52 15.82 38.70 -25.76
C GLY A 52 15.76 39.59 -24.51
N GLY A 53 15.84 38.95 -23.35
CA GLY A 53 16.05 39.58 -22.06
C GLY A 53 17.02 38.72 -21.26
N ALA A 54 18.31 38.85 -21.55
CA ALA A 54 19.37 38.25 -20.78
C ALA A 54 19.43 38.93 -19.40
N ALA A 55 18.65 38.43 -18.44
CA ALA A 55 18.89 38.68 -17.04
C ALA A 55 19.92 37.65 -16.56
N GLU A 56 21.18 38.10 -16.56
CA GLU A 56 22.34 37.44 -15.98
C GLU A 56 22.08 37.16 -14.49
N LYS A 57 21.53 35.97 -14.18
CA LYS A 57 21.44 35.48 -12.81
C LYS A 57 22.84 35.08 -12.38
N ALA A 58 23.45 35.92 -11.55
CA ALA A 58 24.67 35.62 -10.82
C ALA A 58 24.61 34.21 -10.22
N VAL A 59 25.40 33.30 -10.78
CA VAL A 59 25.65 31.98 -10.21
C VAL A 59 26.44 32.22 -8.92
N GLN A 60 25.76 32.18 -7.77
CA GLN A 60 26.48 32.14 -6.51
C GLN A 60 27.33 30.86 -6.49
N PRO A 61 28.66 30.96 -6.31
CA PRO A 61 29.49 29.79 -6.13
C PRO A 61 29.02 29.07 -4.87
N ASN A 62 28.42 27.90 -5.07
CA ASN A 62 27.89 27.06 -4.03
C ASN A 62 29.08 26.44 -3.27
N CYS A 63 29.74 27.23 -2.42
CA CYS A 63 30.72 26.78 -1.44
C CYS A 63 29.99 26.02 -0.33
N ALA A 64 29.39 24.87 -0.69
CA ALA A 64 29.00 23.90 0.31
C ALA A 64 30.29 23.44 1.00
N PRO A 65 30.40 23.58 2.34
CA PRO A 65 31.58 23.09 3.05
C PRO A 65 31.77 21.60 2.74
N PRO A 66 33.02 21.13 2.62
CA PRO A 66 33.29 19.71 2.39
C PRO A 66 32.55 18.92 3.46
N ALA A 67 31.77 17.92 3.03
CA ALA A 67 30.99 17.10 3.93
C ALA A 67 31.94 16.54 4.99
N VAL A 68 31.68 16.86 6.27
CA VAL A 68 32.40 16.27 7.39
C VAL A 68 32.18 14.76 7.28
N VAL A 69 33.20 14.05 6.81
CA VAL A 69 33.18 12.60 6.72
C VAL A 69 33.27 12.11 8.16
N ASP A 70 32.19 11.52 8.64
CA ASP A 70 32.15 10.87 9.95
C ASP A 70 33.33 9.87 10.01
N PRO A 71 34.28 10.02 10.95
CA PRO A 71 35.47 9.17 11.01
C PRO A 71 35.13 7.69 11.20
N ASP A 72 33.92 7.37 11.66
CA ASP A 72 33.43 6.00 11.83
C ASP A 72 32.65 5.47 10.60
N TYR A 73 32.62 6.23 9.50
CA TYR A 73 31.94 5.82 8.27
C TYR A 73 32.70 4.69 7.58
N VAL A 74 32.22 3.46 7.77
CA VAL A 74 32.64 2.32 6.97
C VAL A 74 31.85 2.31 5.65
N PRO A 75 32.49 2.54 4.49
CA PRO A 75 31.81 2.42 3.20
C PRO A 75 31.31 0.99 3.02
N LEU A 76 30.09 0.86 2.48
CA LEU A 76 29.55 -0.46 2.16
C LEU A 76 30.27 -1.01 0.92
N PRO A 77 30.66 -2.30 0.92
CA PRO A 77 31.28 -2.92 -0.24
C PRO A 77 30.31 -2.92 -1.42
N ASP A 78 30.86 -2.86 -2.64
CA ASP A 78 30.06 -2.94 -3.86
C ASP A 78 29.17 -4.18 -3.86
N TYR A 79 27.91 -3.99 -4.24
CA TYR A 79 26.93 -5.07 -4.24
C TYR A 79 26.83 -5.69 -5.62
N VAL A 80 27.19 -6.97 -5.71
CA VAL A 80 26.98 -7.80 -6.90
C VAL A 80 26.04 -8.93 -6.49
N PRO A 81 24.80 -9.00 -7.01
CA PRO A 81 23.89 -10.08 -6.67
C PRO A 81 24.40 -11.40 -7.24
N SER A 82 24.34 -12.47 -6.45
CA SER A 82 24.57 -13.81 -6.97
C SER A 82 23.40 -14.26 -7.85
N ASP A 83 23.65 -15.21 -8.76
CA ASP A 83 22.61 -15.79 -9.62
C ASP A 83 21.47 -16.41 -8.79
N ALA A 84 21.82 -17.03 -7.67
CA ALA A 84 20.85 -17.62 -6.73
C ALA A 84 19.94 -16.54 -6.11
N VAL A 85 20.50 -15.42 -5.64
CA VAL A 85 19.71 -14.30 -5.09
C VAL A 85 18.85 -13.68 -6.17
N THR A 86 19.39 -13.48 -7.38
CA THR A 86 18.66 -12.93 -8.52
C THR A 86 17.44 -13.80 -8.87
N ALA A 87 17.63 -15.13 -8.94
CA ALA A 87 16.56 -16.08 -9.22
C ALA A 87 15.48 -16.08 -8.11
N LEU A 88 15.89 -16.06 -6.84
CA LEU A 88 14.95 -15.98 -5.70
C LEU A 88 14.12 -14.70 -5.73
N VAL A 89 14.77 -13.55 -5.96
CA VAL A 89 14.08 -12.25 -6.05
C VAL A 89 13.08 -12.25 -7.22
N ALA A 90 13.47 -12.77 -8.38
CA ALA A 90 12.59 -12.88 -9.54
C ALA A 90 11.36 -13.74 -9.25
N GLN A 91 11.55 -14.89 -8.59
CA GLN A 91 10.43 -15.75 -8.19
C GLN A 91 9.51 -15.06 -7.18
N ILE A 92 10.07 -14.39 -6.15
CA ILE A 92 9.31 -13.61 -5.17
C ILE A 92 8.48 -12.51 -5.85
N GLN A 93 9.04 -11.81 -6.85
CA GLN A 93 8.31 -10.80 -7.60
C GLN A 93 7.12 -11.39 -8.39
N ASN A 94 7.31 -12.55 -9.01
CA ASN A 94 6.25 -13.23 -9.76
C ASN A 94 5.12 -13.71 -8.84
N ASP A 95 5.46 -14.42 -7.76
CA ASP A 95 4.50 -14.92 -6.78
C ASP A 95 3.73 -13.77 -6.09
N HIS A 96 4.42 -12.67 -5.78
CA HIS A 96 3.77 -11.48 -5.21
C HIS A 96 2.79 -10.85 -6.19
N LYS A 97 3.16 -10.67 -7.47
CA LYS A 97 2.25 -10.15 -8.49
C LYS A 97 1.02 -11.05 -8.68
N PHE A 98 1.23 -12.37 -8.73
CA PHE A 98 0.16 -13.35 -8.80
C PHE A 98 -0.79 -13.23 -7.60
N ARG A 99 -0.25 -13.21 -6.38
CA ARG A 99 -1.02 -13.01 -5.14
C ARG A 99 -1.83 -11.71 -5.18
N GLN A 100 -1.23 -10.60 -5.62
CA GLN A 100 -1.94 -9.32 -5.77
C GLN A 100 -3.03 -9.37 -6.84
N GLY A 101 -2.85 -10.18 -7.90
CA GLY A 101 -3.89 -10.47 -8.88
C GLY A 101 -5.10 -11.15 -8.22
N MET A 102 -4.86 -12.23 -7.48
CA MET A 102 -5.91 -13.00 -6.80
C MET A 102 -6.66 -12.17 -5.77
N ILE A 103 -5.96 -11.39 -4.93
CA ILE A 103 -6.60 -10.50 -3.94
C ILE A 103 -7.50 -9.47 -4.62
N ARG A 104 -7.02 -8.86 -5.72
CA ARG A 104 -7.82 -7.86 -6.45
C ARG A 104 -9.05 -8.47 -7.11
N ALA A 105 -8.91 -9.66 -7.70
CA ALA A 105 -10.03 -10.40 -8.27
C ALA A 105 -11.07 -10.74 -7.19
N LYS A 106 -10.63 -11.29 -6.05
CA LYS A 106 -11.49 -11.59 -4.90
C LYS A 106 -12.26 -10.36 -4.43
N ASN A 107 -11.55 -9.25 -4.21
CA ASN A 107 -12.18 -8.02 -3.74
C ASN A 107 -13.23 -7.47 -4.71
N ARG A 108 -13.04 -7.64 -6.03
CA ARG A 108 -14.07 -7.26 -7.02
C ARG A 108 -15.33 -8.12 -6.89
N ILE A 109 -15.18 -9.43 -6.72
CA ILE A 109 -16.31 -10.36 -6.53
C ILE A 109 -17.08 -10.03 -5.25
N VAL A 110 -16.37 -9.81 -4.14
CA VAL A 110 -16.98 -9.41 -2.86
C VAL A 110 -17.74 -8.08 -3.03
N LEU A 111 -17.15 -7.08 -3.70
CA LEU A 111 -17.81 -5.80 -3.95
C LEU A 111 -19.07 -5.92 -4.83
N GLN A 112 -19.12 -6.91 -5.74
CA GLN A 112 -20.32 -7.24 -6.51
C GLN A 112 -21.40 -7.88 -5.62
N GLY A 113 -21.04 -8.83 -4.76
CA GLY A 113 -21.97 -9.41 -3.78
C GLY A 113 -22.56 -8.34 -2.85
N MET A 114 -21.73 -7.42 -2.35
CA MET A 114 -22.20 -6.26 -1.58
C MET A 114 -23.09 -5.32 -2.40
N ALA A 115 -22.89 -5.22 -3.72
CA ALA A 115 -23.76 -4.45 -4.60
C ALA A 115 -25.14 -5.09 -4.73
N CYS A 116 -25.22 -6.41 -4.82
CA CYS A 116 -26.48 -7.15 -4.83
C CYS A 116 -27.30 -6.90 -3.56
N VAL A 117 -26.63 -6.89 -2.39
CA VAL A 117 -27.30 -6.54 -1.12
C VAL A 117 -27.78 -5.09 -1.14
N ARG A 118 -26.97 -4.13 -1.62
CA ARG A 118 -27.41 -2.72 -1.74
C ARG A 118 -28.65 -2.57 -2.63
N VAL A 119 -28.71 -3.28 -3.76
CA VAL A 119 -29.88 -3.27 -4.65
C VAL A 119 -31.11 -3.88 -3.98
N ALA A 120 -30.92 -4.79 -3.03
CA ALA A 120 -32.03 -5.40 -2.31
C ALA A 120 -32.69 -4.48 -1.28
N ILE A 121 -31.87 -3.68 -0.58
CA ILE A 121 -32.30 -2.97 0.63
C ILE A 121 -32.45 -1.45 0.43
N HIS A 122 -32.12 -0.93 -0.76
CA HIS A 122 -32.13 0.51 -0.96
C HIS A 122 -33.56 1.07 -0.87
N GLN A 123 -33.65 2.29 -0.35
CA GLN A 123 -34.85 3.10 -0.37
C GLN A 123 -34.58 4.38 -1.16
N PRO A 124 -35.60 5.06 -1.72
CA PRO A 124 -35.40 6.32 -2.44
C PRO A 124 -34.60 7.37 -1.63
N ALA A 125 -34.87 7.47 -0.32
CA ALA A 125 -34.18 8.39 0.59
C ALA A 125 -32.65 8.14 0.70
N ASP A 126 -32.18 6.94 0.39
CA ASP A 126 -30.75 6.61 0.45
C ASP A 126 -29.91 7.33 -0.62
N TYR A 127 -30.55 7.96 -1.61
CA TYR A 127 -29.87 8.63 -2.72
C TYR A 127 -29.93 10.16 -2.66
N GLU A 128 -30.57 10.74 -1.64
CA GLU A 128 -30.73 12.19 -1.49
C GLU A 128 -29.40 12.94 -1.38
N ASN A 129 -28.42 12.39 -0.66
CA ASN A 129 -27.12 13.02 -0.48
C ASN A 129 -25.99 11.99 -0.22
N ASP A 130 -24.75 12.47 -0.12
CA ASP A 130 -23.59 11.59 0.07
C ASP A 130 -23.56 10.91 1.44
N ALA A 131 -24.17 11.52 2.46
CA ALA A 131 -24.26 10.91 3.79
C ALA A 131 -25.23 9.73 3.80
N THR A 132 -26.40 9.86 3.16
CA THR A 132 -27.38 8.77 3.05
C THR A 132 -26.86 7.63 2.17
N LYS A 133 -26.15 7.94 1.07
CA LYS A 133 -25.45 6.93 0.26
C LYS A 133 -24.37 6.18 1.04
N LYS A 134 -23.64 6.87 1.92
CA LYS A 134 -22.64 6.24 2.81
C LYS A 134 -23.32 5.33 3.82
N ALA A 135 -24.41 5.78 4.44
CA ALA A 135 -25.18 4.98 5.39
C ALA A 135 -25.72 3.69 4.75
N LEU A 136 -26.28 3.77 3.52
CA LEU A 136 -26.71 2.58 2.77
C LEU A 136 -25.56 1.58 2.55
N ARG A 137 -24.36 2.06 2.17
CA ARG A 137 -23.19 1.19 1.98
C ARG A 137 -22.79 0.48 3.27
N GLU A 138 -22.83 1.18 4.40
CA GLU A 138 -22.50 0.62 5.72
C GLU A 138 -23.54 -0.43 6.16
N ARG A 139 -24.84 -0.14 5.98
CA ARG A 139 -25.91 -1.12 6.24
C ARG A 139 -25.75 -2.38 5.38
N ALA A 140 -25.50 -2.21 4.08
CA ALA A 140 -25.31 -3.35 3.18
C ALA A 140 -24.04 -4.15 3.47
N ASP A 141 -22.94 -3.51 3.89
CA ASP A 141 -21.72 -4.19 4.33
C ASP A 141 -21.99 -5.04 5.58
N LYS A 142 -22.72 -4.50 6.56
CA LYS A 142 -23.14 -5.24 7.74
C LYS A 142 -23.97 -6.48 7.37
N ILE A 143 -25.02 -6.30 6.58
CA ILE A 143 -25.91 -7.40 6.13
C ILE A 143 -25.12 -8.44 5.32
N TYR A 144 -24.24 -8.01 4.41
CA TYR A 144 -23.40 -8.93 3.65
C TYR A 144 -22.54 -9.82 4.56
N ARG A 145 -21.93 -9.25 5.60
CA ARG A 145 -21.10 -10.01 6.56
C ARG A 145 -21.92 -11.00 7.37
N GLU A 146 -23.10 -10.58 7.83
CA GLU A 146 -24.03 -11.43 8.58
C GLU A 146 -24.51 -12.59 7.70
N ALA A 147 -24.94 -12.31 6.47
CA ALA A 147 -25.35 -13.33 5.50
C ALA A 147 -24.20 -14.23 5.05
N ALA A 148 -22.97 -13.74 4.95
CA ALA A 148 -21.82 -14.56 4.60
C ALA A 148 -21.44 -15.55 5.72
N ALA A 149 -21.74 -15.21 6.98
CA ALA A 149 -21.45 -16.04 8.14
C ALA A 149 -22.60 -16.99 8.51
N ASN A 150 -23.84 -16.67 8.14
CA ASN A 150 -25.03 -17.43 8.49
C ASN A 150 -25.75 -17.94 7.22
N PRO A 151 -25.71 -19.27 6.94
CA PRO A 151 -26.45 -19.89 5.83
C PRO A 151 -27.96 -19.65 5.86
N ASP A 152 -28.56 -19.45 7.04
CA ASP A 152 -30.01 -19.27 7.21
C ASP A 152 -30.45 -17.80 7.05
N HIS A 153 -29.52 -16.88 6.76
CA HIS A 153 -29.87 -15.48 6.55
C HIS A 153 -30.65 -15.30 5.25
N GLU A 154 -31.69 -14.47 5.26
CA GLU A 154 -32.53 -14.16 4.07
C GLU A 154 -31.75 -13.70 2.80
N PHE A 155 -30.52 -13.20 2.95
CA PHE A 155 -29.68 -12.77 1.84
C PHE A 155 -28.60 -13.77 1.46
N HIS A 156 -28.48 -14.91 2.18
CA HIS A 156 -27.41 -15.88 1.97
C HIS A 156 -27.45 -16.45 0.55
N GLU A 157 -28.59 -17.01 0.13
CA GLU A 157 -28.76 -17.57 -1.22
C GLU A 157 -28.46 -16.53 -2.31
N ARG A 158 -28.80 -15.26 -2.06
CA ARG A 158 -28.54 -14.16 -2.99
C ARG A 158 -27.06 -13.85 -3.17
N ILE A 159 -26.26 -13.98 -2.11
CA ILE A 159 -24.82 -13.71 -2.16
C ILE A 159 -23.98 -14.97 -2.39
N TRP A 160 -24.57 -16.16 -2.25
CA TRP A 160 -23.90 -17.45 -2.34
C TRP A 160 -23.01 -17.63 -3.58
N PRO A 161 -23.44 -17.27 -4.81
CA PRO A 161 -22.58 -17.38 -5.99
C PRO A 161 -21.28 -16.57 -5.89
N TYR A 162 -21.31 -15.42 -5.21
CA TYR A 162 -20.13 -14.58 -5.00
C TYR A 162 -19.19 -15.15 -3.95
N LEU A 163 -19.72 -15.79 -2.90
CA LEU A 163 -18.92 -16.49 -1.90
C LEU A 163 -18.17 -17.66 -2.53
N MET A 164 -18.88 -18.50 -3.30
CA MET A 164 -18.31 -19.63 -4.03
C MET A 164 -17.26 -19.20 -5.06
N ALA A 165 -17.49 -18.09 -5.76
CA ALA A 165 -16.51 -17.58 -6.71
C ALA A 165 -15.27 -16.93 -6.02
N ALA A 166 -15.41 -16.42 -4.80
CA ALA A 166 -14.33 -15.78 -4.05
C ALA A 166 -13.38 -16.80 -3.39
N GLU A 167 -13.90 -17.95 -2.97
CA GLU A 167 -13.15 -19.01 -2.27
C GLU A 167 -11.88 -19.49 -3.01
N PRO A 168 -11.93 -19.91 -4.30
CA PRO A 168 -10.71 -20.37 -4.98
C PRO A 168 -9.65 -19.27 -5.10
N LEU A 169 -10.04 -18.00 -5.18
CA LEU A 169 -9.12 -16.87 -5.25
C LEU A 169 -8.45 -16.61 -3.90
N GLU A 170 -9.18 -16.76 -2.80
CA GLU A 170 -8.65 -16.73 -1.44
C GLU A 170 -7.64 -17.85 -1.22
N ASN A 171 -8.01 -19.07 -1.58
CA ASN A 171 -7.15 -20.24 -1.47
C ASN A 171 -5.87 -20.10 -2.29
N ALA A 172 -5.96 -19.59 -3.53
CA ALA A 172 -4.80 -19.30 -4.37
C ALA A 172 -3.91 -18.20 -3.76
N ALA A 173 -4.49 -17.12 -3.23
CA ALA A 173 -3.75 -16.04 -2.58
C ALA A 173 -3.04 -16.51 -1.29
N ALA A 174 -3.68 -17.38 -0.51
CA ALA A 174 -3.10 -18.01 0.68
C ALA A 174 -1.97 -19.00 0.30
N GLY A 175 -2.16 -19.79 -0.75
CA GLY A 175 -1.13 -20.65 -1.32
C GLY A 175 0.12 -19.87 -1.75
N ALA A 176 -0.07 -18.79 -2.51
CA ALA A 176 1.01 -17.90 -2.90
C ALA A 176 1.70 -17.23 -1.69
N ALA A 177 0.96 -16.89 -0.63
CA ALA A 177 1.55 -16.35 0.60
C ALA A 177 2.47 -17.36 1.29
N ARG A 178 2.10 -18.65 1.31
CA ARG A 178 2.97 -19.73 1.83
C ARG A 178 4.22 -19.92 0.95
N GLY A 179 4.10 -19.79 -0.37
CA GLY A 179 5.24 -19.81 -1.30
C GLY A 179 6.21 -18.66 -1.02
N LEU A 180 5.68 -17.44 -0.90
CA LEU A 180 6.46 -16.25 -0.54
C LEU A 180 7.19 -16.40 0.81
N ASP A 181 6.55 -16.99 1.82
CA ASP A 181 7.20 -17.27 3.11
C ASP A 181 8.42 -18.19 2.96
N LYS A 182 8.27 -19.28 2.20
CA LYS A 182 9.37 -20.24 1.94
C LYS A 182 10.51 -19.62 1.13
N LEU A 183 10.20 -18.82 0.11
CA LEU A 183 11.21 -18.17 -0.73
C LEU A 183 11.99 -17.10 0.04
N ALA A 184 11.29 -16.28 0.81
CA ALA A 184 11.93 -15.20 1.56
C ALA A 184 12.91 -15.69 2.63
N LYS A 185 12.64 -16.87 3.21
CA LYS A 185 13.55 -17.54 4.16
C LYS A 185 14.90 -17.95 3.56
N GLN A 186 14.97 -18.10 2.23
CA GLN A 186 16.18 -18.49 1.52
C GLN A 186 17.08 -17.28 1.19
N LEU A 187 16.60 -16.05 1.37
CA LEU A 187 17.41 -14.86 1.11
C LEU A 187 18.48 -14.71 2.22
N PRO A 188 19.74 -14.35 1.89
CA PRO A 188 20.83 -14.23 2.86
C PRO A 188 20.54 -13.29 4.03
N VAL A 189 19.74 -12.24 3.81
CA VAL A 189 19.36 -11.26 4.84
C VAL A 189 18.35 -11.79 5.87
N PHE A 190 17.75 -12.96 5.63
CA PHE A 190 16.64 -13.46 6.44
C PHE A 190 16.94 -13.61 7.94
N PRO A 191 18.13 -14.04 8.40
CA PRO A 191 18.46 -14.08 9.82
C PRO A 191 18.26 -12.72 10.52
N TRP A 192 18.65 -11.62 9.85
CA TRP A 192 18.39 -10.28 10.36
C TRP A 192 16.88 -9.99 10.40
N VAL A 193 16.14 -10.30 9.32
CA VAL A 193 14.69 -10.10 9.25
C VAL A 193 13.98 -10.81 10.40
N GLN A 194 14.37 -12.06 10.68
CA GLN A 194 13.81 -12.88 11.75
C GLN A 194 14.07 -12.27 13.14
N SER A 195 15.21 -11.62 13.33
CA SER A 195 15.52 -10.92 14.59
C SER A 195 14.67 -9.66 14.83
N VAL A 196 14.06 -9.09 13.78
CA VAL A 196 13.24 -7.88 13.90
C VAL A 196 11.82 -8.23 14.34
N LYS A 197 11.57 -8.10 15.64
CA LYS A 197 10.21 -8.26 16.21
C LYS A 197 9.20 -7.35 15.51
N GLY A 198 8.15 -7.95 14.97
CA GLY A 198 7.08 -7.26 14.24
C GLY A 198 7.25 -7.23 12.72
N LEU A 199 8.40 -7.61 12.16
CA LEU A 199 8.60 -7.75 10.72
C LEU A 199 8.33 -9.21 10.30
N GLY A 200 7.09 -9.53 9.95
CA GLY A 200 6.73 -10.88 9.49
C GLY A 200 7.35 -11.25 8.14
N THR A 201 7.65 -12.53 7.94
CA THR A 201 8.28 -13.07 6.71
C THR A 201 7.50 -12.70 5.44
N VAL A 202 6.16 -12.84 5.45
CA VAL A 202 5.34 -12.48 4.29
C VAL A 202 5.40 -10.97 4.02
N SER A 203 5.42 -10.13 5.06
CA SER A 203 5.58 -8.68 4.89
C SER A 203 6.94 -8.36 4.25
N PHE A 204 8.02 -9.01 4.71
CA PHE A 204 9.34 -8.90 4.09
C PHE A 204 9.32 -9.37 2.63
N ALA A 205 8.75 -10.54 2.32
CA ALA A 205 8.59 -11.04 0.97
C ALA A 205 7.83 -10.06 0.06
N THR A 206 6.77 -9.42 0.56
CA THR A 206 6.03 -8.42 -0.21
C THR A 206 6.83 -7.13 -0.46
N ILE A 207 7.72 -6.73 0.47
CA ILE A 207 8.66 -5.62 0.22
C ILE A 207 9.59 -5.97 -0.94
N VAL A 208 10.17 -7.17 -0.93
CA VAL A 208 11.02 -7.68 -2.03
C VAL A 208 10.21 -7.81 -3.33
N GLY A 209 8.96 -8.29 -3.26
CA GLY A 209 8.07 -8.39 -4.42
C GLY A 209 7.76 -7.04 -5.09
N GLU A 210 7.73 -5.94 -4.33
CA GLU A 210 7.55 -4.58 -4.87
C GLU A 210 8.86 -3.89 -5.25
N ALA A 211 9.91 -4.07 -4.45
CA ALA A 211 11.18 -3.38 -4.59
C ALA A 211 12.15 -4.09 -5.54
N GLY A 212 12.03 -5.40 -5.71
CA GLY A 212 13.05 -6.25 -6.30
C GLY A 212 14.24 -6.42 -5.37
N ASP A 213 15.41 -6.55 -5.97
CA ASP A 213 16.65 -6.71 -5.24
C ASP A 213 17.03 -5.40 -4.54
N ILE A 214 17.03 -5.44 -3.21
CA ILE A 214 17.26 -4.27 -2.37
C ILE A 214 18.73 -3.82 -2.42
N GLY A 215 19.68 -4.73 -2.64
CA GLY A 215 21.10 -4.40 -2.68
C GLY A 215 21.49 -3.53 -3.88
N THR A 216 20.75 -3.64 -4.99
CA THR A 216 20.99 -2.90 -6.23
C THR A 216 20.68 -1.40 -6.14
N TYR A 217 20.00 -0.95 -5.09
CA TYR A 217 19.72 0.47 -4.90
C TYR A 217 20.99 1.24 -4.54
N ARG A 218 21.24 2.36 -5.23
CA ARG A 218 22.41 3.23 -4.96
C ARG A 218 22.52 3.67 -3.50
N ASN A 219 21.39 3.98 -2.87
CA ASN A 219 21.32 4.35 -1.46
C ASN A 219 19.90 4.11 -0.89
N PRO A 220 19.72 4.15 0.44
CA PRO A 220 18.40 3.95 1.06
C PRO A 220 17.31 4.91 0.57
N SER A 221 17.68 6.13 0.14
CA SER A 221 16.71 7.12 -0.35
C SER A 221 16.06 6.69 -1.66
N CYS A 222 16.78 5.95 -2.52
CA CYS A 222 16.20 5.36 -3.73
C CYS A 222 15.14 4.29 -3.38
N LEU A 223 15.41 3.45 -2.37
CA LEU A 223 14.43 2.49 -1.84
C LEU A 223 13.23 3.20 -1.21
N TRP A 224 13.45 4.28 -0.45
CA TRP A 224 12.37 5.09 0.12
C TRP A 224 11.46 5.66 -0.97
N LYS A 225 12.03 6.15 -2.08
CA LYS A 225 11.26 6.64 -3.22
C LYS A 225 10.46 5.51 -3.87
N ARG A 226 11.05 4.32 -4.05
CA ARG A 226 10.34 3.14 -4.57
C ARG A 226 9.13 2.76 -3.70
N MET A 227 9.31 2.74 -2.38
CA MET A 227 8.31 2.32 -1.40
C MET A 227 7.30 3.42 -1.01
N GLY A 228 7.37 4.60 -1.63
CA GLY A 228 6.40 5.67 -1.44
C GLY A 228 6.59 6.49 -0.15
N VAL A 229 7.77 6.44 0.46
CA VAL A 229 8.06 7.09 1.76
C VAL A 229 9.09 8.22 1.69
N ALA A 230 9.53 8.58 0.48
CA ALA A 230 10.43 9.70 0.28
C ALA A 230 9.80 11.06 0.66
N VAL A 231 10.66 12.08 0.74
CA VAL A 231 10.27 13.49 0.84
C VAL A 231 10.75 14.16 -0.44
N ILE A 232 9.84 14.78 -1.20
CA ILE A 232 10.10 15.40 -2.49
C ILE A 232 9.62 16.86 -2.37
N GLY A 233 10.50 17.82 -2.63
CA GLY A 233 10.16 19.25 -2.52
C GLY A 233 9.64 19.64 -1.13
N GLY A 234 10.23 19.11 -0.05
CA GLY A 234 9.78 19.35 1.33
C GLY A 234 8.45 18.70 1.72
N LYS A 235 7.76 18.04 0.77
CA LYS A 235 6.49 17.36 0.99
C LYS A 235 6.67 15.85 1.04
N ALA A 236 5.79 15.21 1.81
CA ALA A 236 5.65 13.76 1.81
C ALA A 236 5.34 13.25 0.39
N GLN A 237 6.07 12.24 -0.09
CA GLN A 237 5.72 11.56 -1.34
C GLN A 237 4.27 11.04 -1.27
N GLY A 238 3.50 11.36 -2.30
CA GLY A 238 2.05 11.17 -2.34
C GLY A 238 1.44 11.84 -3.56
N LYS A 239 0.15 12.18 -3.47
CA LYS A 239 -0.53 13.00 -4.49
C LYS A 239 0.01 14.44 -4.41
N PRO A 240 0.58 15.02 -5.48
CA PRO A 240 1.26 16.33 -5.40
C PRO A 240 0.31 17.51 -5.07
N GLY A 241 -0.97 17.40 -5.42
CA GLY A 241 -2.01 18.38 -5.07
C GLY A 241 -2.84 18.81 -6.27
N ALA A 242 -3.72 19.79 -6.07
CA ALA A 242 -4.43 20.46 -7.16
C ALA A 242 -3.43 21.30 -7.99
N GLY A 243 -3.58 21.30 -9.31
CA GLY A 243 -2.68 21.99 -10.24
C GLY A 243 -1.35 21.27 -10.52
N ALA A 244 -1.17 20.05 -10.04
CA ALA A 244 0.04 19.26 -10.30
C ALA A 244 0.21 18.92 -11.78
N THR A 245 1.41 19.13 -12.32
CA THR A 245 1.73 18.78 -13.71
C THR A 245 2.06 17.30 -13.87
N ALA A 246 2.16 16.81 -15.11
CA ALA A 246 2.61 15.45 -15.38
C ALA A 246 4.01 15.19 -14.81
N GLU A 247 4.89 16.17 -14.87
CA GLU A 247 6.24 16.15 -14.34
C GLU A 247 6.25 16.01 -12.82
N ASP A 248 5.32 16.66 -12.10
CA ASP A 248 5.18 16.50 -10.65
C ASP A 248 4.85 15.05 -10.27
N TRP A 249 3.95 14.41 -11.03
CA TRP A 249 3.59 13.01 -10.83
C TRP A 249 4.76 12.06 -11.13
N ILE A 250 5.51 12.33 -12.19
CA ILE A 250 6.72 11.57 -12.56
C ILE A 250 7.81 11.75 -11.49
N ALA A 251 8.05 12.98 -11.04
CA ALA A 251 9.03 13.32 -10.02
C ALA A 251 8.70 12.62 -8.69
N HIS A 252 7.42 12.65 -8.29
CA HIS A 252 6.94 11.91 -7.12
C HIS A 252 7.07 10.40 -7.32
N GLY A 253 6.78 9.86 -8.50
CA GLY A 253 6.81 8.42 -8.78
C GLY A 253 5.92 7.59 -7.84
N TYR A 254 4.89 8.23 -7.26
CA TYR A 254 4.07 7.62 -6.21
C TYR A 254 3.16 6.55 -6.80
N ARG A 255 3.15 5.37 -6.16
CA ARG A 255 2.17 4.31 -6.43
C ARG A 255 1.53 3.85 -5.14
N ALA A 256 0.22 4.01 -5.03
CA ALA A 256 -0.54 3.64 -3.83
C ALA A 256 -0.37 2.15 -3.44
N PRO A 257 -0.34 1.18 -4.37
CA PRO A 257 -0.07 -0.23 -4.03
C PRO A 257 1.29 -0.42 -3.34
N ARG A 258 2.37 0.18 -3.87
CA ARG A 258 3.70 0.12 -3.24
C ARG A 258 3.72 0.71 -1.85
N ARG A 259 3.07 1.87 -1.68
CA ARG A 259 2.92 2.52 -0.38
C ARG A 259 2.19 1.64 0.62
N SER A 260 1.19 0.89 0.17
CA SER A 260 0.39 0.03 1.05
C SER A 260 1.23 -1.13 1.63
N VAL A 261 2.19 -1.65 0.86
CA VAL A 261 3.10 -2.72 1.33
C VAL A 261 3.96 -2.22 2.50
N SER A 262 4.65 -1.09 2.32
CA SER A 262 5.47 -0.49 3.37
C SER A 262 4.63 -0.05 4.58
N TRP A 263 3.42 0.46 4.34
CA TRP A 263 2.45 0.79 5.38
C TRP A 263 2.05 -0.43 6.22
N ASN A 264 1.79 -1.57 5.59
CA ASN A 264 1.40 -2.78 6.31
C ASN A 264 2.57 -3.39 7.08
N ALA A 265 3.78 -3.38 6.49
CA ALA A 265 4.98 -3.85 7.17
C ALA A 265 5.25 -3.07 8.46
N ARG A 266 5.14 -1.74 8.44
CA ARG A 266 5.39 -0.92 9.64
C ARG A 266 4.34 -1.15 10.75
N ASN A 267 3.11 -1.53 10.40
CA ASN A 267 2.06 -1.77 11.40
C ASN A 267 2.39 -2.98 12.27
N GLY A 268 3.19 -3.93 11.77
CA GLY A 268 3.71 -5.03 12.58
C GLY A 268 4.75 -4.59 13.60
N LEU A 269 5.52 -3.53 13.33
CA LEU A 269 6.59 -3.04 14.21
C LEU A 269 6.06 -2.30 15.45
N ILE A 270 4.97 -1.53 15.31
CA ILE A 270 4.49 -0.60 16.36
C ILE A 270 2.99 -0.75 16.65
N LEU A 271 2.39 -1.84 16.18
CA LEU A 271 0.95 -2.09 16.12
C LEU A 271 0.19 -1.02 15.29
N GLY A 272 -0.90 -1.42 14.65
CA GLY A 272 -1.69 -0.54 13.78
C GLY A 272 -2.08 0.78 14.48
N MET A 273 -1.91 1.91 13.80
CA MET A 273 -2.24 3.27 14.28
C MET A 273 -1.57 3.69 15.60
N GLY A 274 -0.45 3.05 15.99
CA GLY A 274 0.21 3.36 17.26
C GLY A 274 -0.66 2.95 18.44
N LYS A 275 -1.35 1.81 18.32
CA LYS A 275 -2.00 1.14 19.45
C LYS A 275 -0.98 0.81 20.55
N TRP A 276 0.26 0.51 20.17
CA TRP A 276 1.36 0.51 21.12
C TRP A 276 1.80 1.94 21.42
N ARG A 277 1.91 2.27 22.71
CA ARG A 277 2.40 3.55 23.24
C ARG A 277 3.09 3.30 24.58
N PRO A 278 4.13 4.08 24.91
CA PRO A 278 4.72 4.02 26.24
C PRO A 278 3.72 4.50 27.30
N MET A 279 3.96 4.09 28.54
CA MET A 279 3.31 4.68 29.70
C MET A 279 3.66 6.16 29.80
N PHE A 280 2.76 6.95 30.36
CA PHE A 280 2.96 8.39 30.48
C PHE A 280 4.17 8.69 31.35
N GLY A 281 5.16 9.41 30.79
CA GLY A 281 6.40 9.75 31.50
C GLY A 281 7.44 8.63 31.55
N GLU A 282 7.19 7.49 30.90
CA GLU A 282 8.12 6.35 30.90
C GLU A 282 9.47 6.72 30.27
N ASP A 283 10.56 6.34 30.93
CA ASP A 283 11.88 6.34 30.30
C ASP A 283 12.00 5.14 29.37
N VAL A 284 11.77 5.40 28.08
CA VAL A 284 11.78 4.37 27.04
C VAL A 284 13.18 3.81 26.76
N ASP A 285 14.25 4.51 27.13
CA ASP A 285 15.61 3.99 26.96
C ASP A 285 16.00 3.02 28.07
N ALA A 286 15.49 3.25 29.28
CA ALA A 286 15.69 2.36 30.41
C ALA A 286 14.85 1.06 30.32
N ASN A 287 13.81 1.02 29.47
CA ASN A 287 12.95 -0.16 29.35
C ASN A 287 13.57 -1.24 28.41
N PRO A 288 14.00 -2.41 28.94
CA PRO A 288 14.60 -3.47 28.15
C PRO A 288 13.59 -4.22 27.26
N ASP A 289 12.30 -4.23 27.62
CA ASP A 289 11.25 -4.97 26.90
C ASP A 289 10.87 -4.31 25.57
N LEU A 290 11.26 -3.05 25.39
CA LEU A 290 10.98 -2.32 24.17
C LEU A 290 11.90 -2.75 23.04
N THR A 291 11.32 -2.92 21.85
CA THR A 291 12.11 -3.11 20.65
C THR A 291 12.84 -1.81 20.27
N PRO A 292 13.95 -1.89 19.50
CA PRO A 292 14.62 -0.71 18.98
C PRO A 292 13.68 0.24 18.21
N TYR A 293 12.72 -0.30 17.45
CA TYR A 293 11.76 0.50 16.68
C TYR A 293 10.67 1.14 17.55
N GLN A 294 10.26 0.50 18.65
CA GLN A 294 9.34 1.08 19.62
C GLN A 294 10.00 2.24 20.38
N ARG A 295 11.25 2.08 20.83
CA ARG A 295 12.05 3.19 21.41
C ARG A 295 12.17 4.35 20.43
N LEU A 296 12.52 4.05 19.17
CA LEU A 296 12.62 5.05 18.12
C LEU A 296 11.29 5.78 17.87
N PHE A 297 10.18 5.03 17.84
CA PHE A 297 8.85 5.61 17.70
C PHE A 297 8.54 6.57 18.84
N ALA A 298 8.71 6.12 20.10
CA ALA A 298 8.41 6.92 21.28
C ALA A 298 9.23 8.23 21.30
N LYS A 299 10.54 8.15 21.08
CA LYS A 299 11.41 9.33 20.95
C LYS A 299 10.92 10.26 19.84
N ARG A 300 10.62 9.71 18.67
CA ARG A 300 10.23 10.53 17.53
C ARG A 300 8.86 11.16 17.71
N VAL A 301 7.89 10.43 18.26
CA VAL A 301 6.53 10.96 18.46
C VAL A 301 6.52 12.02 19.55
N ARG A 302 7.32 11.88 20.63
CA ARG A 302 7.55 12.93 21.63
C ARG A 302 8.15 14.19 20.97
N HIS A 303 9.16 14.04 20.11
CA HIS A 303 9.73 15.15 19.35
C HIS A 303 8.71 15.82 18.39
N GLU A 304 7.90 15.04 17.67
CA GLU A 304 6.87 15.58 16.76
C GLU A 304 5.69 16.21 17.51
N ALA A 305 5.36 15.71 18.71
CA ALA A 305 4.31 16.27 19.55
C ALA A 305 4.61 17.73 19.93
N ILE A 306 5.89 18.08 20.09
CA ILE A 306 6.32 19.48 20.26
C ILE A 306 5.85 20.33 19.08
N LYS A 307 5.93 19.84 17.84
CA LYS A 307 5.56 20.61 16.65
C LYS A 307 4.07 20.56 16.33
N CYS A 308 3.32 19.64 16.94
CA CYS A 308 1.98 19.26 16.52
C CYS A 308 1.05 19.10 17.74
N PRO A 309 0.67 20.21 18.41
CA PRO A 309 -0.19 20.17 19.58
C PRO A 309 -1.56 19.60 19.23
N HIS A 310 -2.27 19.13 20.26
CA HIS A 310 -3.62 18.61 20.10
C HIS A 310 -4.58 19.74 19.67
N ARG A 311 -5.50 19.40 18.76
CA ARG A 311 -6.53 20.31 18.26
C ARG A 311 -7.92 19.69 18.42
N ARG A 312 -8.91 20.53 18.68
CA ARG A 312 -10.34 20.19 18.62
C ARG A 312 -10.80 20.08 17.16
N LYS A 313 -12.04 19.62 16.94
CA LYS A 313 -12.63 19.45 15.59
C LYS A 313 -12.76 20.77 14.82
N ASP A 314 -12.94 21.88 15.53
CA ASP A 314 -12.99 23.24 15.02
C ASP A 314 -11.60 23.82 14.69
N GLY A 315 -10.51 23.07 14.97
CA GLY A 315 -9.13 23.49 14.75
C GLY A 315 -8.47 24.20 15.95
N THR A 316 -9.22 24.50 17.01
CA THR A 316 -8.72 25.20 18.20
C THR A 316 -7.68 24.35 18.93
N ILE A 317 -6.55 24.96 19.33
CA ILE A 317 -5.49 24.28 20.09
C ILE A 317 -6.00 23.99 21.49
N ILE A 318 -5.79 22.76 21.96
CA ILE A 318 -6.11 22.38 23.33
C ILE A 318 -4.97 22.85 24.23
N LEU A 319 -5.29 23.64 25.25
CA LEU A 319 -4.32 24.09 26.25
C LEU A 319 -4.28 23.12 27.44
N GLY A 320 -3.12 23.02 28.08
CA GLY A 320 -2.93 22.34 29.37
C GLY A 320 -3.36 23.24 30.53
N GLU A 321 -3.21 22.72 31.75
CA GLU A 321 -3.48 23.47 33.00
C GLU A 321 -2.55 24.69 33.16
N ASP A 322 -1.35 24.61 32.57
CA ASP A 322 -0.35 25.67 32.50
C ASP A 322 -0.65 26.74 31.42
N GLY A 323 -1.79 26.64 30.73
CA GLY A 323 -2.17 27.51 29.62
C GLY A 323 -1.34 27.30 28.35
N GLN A 324 -0.41 26.35 28.31
CA GLN A 324 0.41 26.06 27.14
C GLN A 324 -0.26 25.04 26.21
N PRO A 325 0.09 25.00 24.91
CA PRO A 325 -0.42 23.97 24.01
C PRO A 325 -0.15 22.55 24.55
N LEU A 326 -1.22 21.78 24.74
CA LEU A 326 -1.15 20.42 25.23
C LEU A 326 -0.59 19.51 24.13
N ARG A 327 0.66 19.08 24.32
CA ARG A 327 1.44 18.31 23.32
C ARG A 327 1.30 16.81 23.52
N ILE A 328 1.33 16.35 24.77
CA ILE A 328 1.18 14.95 25.17
C ILE A 328 0.13 14.88 26.27
N LYS A 329 -0.80 13.93 26.19
CA LYS A 329 -1.80 13.69 27.24
C LYS A 329 -1.60 12.32 27.86
N CYS A 330 -1.94 12.17 29.13
CA CYS A 330 -2.17 10.85 29.70
C CYS A 330 -3.54 10.35 29.20
N SER A 331 -3.60 9.14 28.65
CA SER A 331 -4.86 8.49 28.28
C SER A 331 -5.51 7.85 29.49
N ALA A 332 -6.79 7.46 29.36
CA ALA A 332 -7.50 6.70 30.40
C ALA A 332 -6.79 5.39 30.80
N THR A 333 -5.96 4.84 29.90
CA THR A 333 -5.17 3.62 30.16
C THR A 333 -3.77 3.90 30.73
N GLY A 334 -3.48 5.15 31.15
CA GLY A 334 -2.16 5.54 31.67
C GLY A 334 -1.07 5.72 30.60
N LYS A 335 -1.39 5.49 29.32
CA LYS A 335 -0.45 5.61 28.18
C LYS A 335 -0.38 7.02 27.65
N GLU A 336 0.73 7.38 27.01
CA GLU A 336 0.85 8.65 26.29
C GLU A 336 -0.15 8.75 25.12
N SER A 337 -0.70 9.94 24.89
CA SER A 337 -1.60 10.24 23.78
C SER A 337 -1.10 11.46 23.01
N TYR A 338 -1.05 11.32 21.69
CA TYR A 338 -0.49 12.30 20.76
C TYR A 338 -1.47 12.60 19.64
N SER A 339 -1.29 13.74 18.99
CA SER A 339 -2.07 14.09 17.80
C SER A 339 -1.85 13.07 16.67
N ALA A 340 -2.87 12.85 15.85
CA ALA A 340 -2.80 11.93 14.70
C ALA A 340 -1.64 12.27 13.74
N HIS A 341 -1.35 13.57 13.59
CA HIS A 341 -0.26 14.06 12.73
C HIS A 341 1.13 13.72 13.29
N ALA A 342 1.34 13.88 14.60
CA ALA A 342 2.59 13.50 15.26
C ALA A 342 2.85 11.99 15.09
N ILE A 343 1.83 11.15 15.30
CA ILE A 343 1.91 9.70 15.11
C ILE A 343 2.25 9.34 13.67
N ALA A 344 1.57 9.95 12.69
CA ALA A 344 1.80 9.66 11.27
C ALA A 344 3.23 10.01 10.83
N ARG A 345 3.79 11.11 11.34
CA ARG A 345 5.19 11.50 11.10
C ARG A 345 6.18 10.55 11.76
N ALA A 346 5.97 10.20 13.03
CA ALA A 346 6.81 9.26 13.74
C ALA A 346 6.80 7.86 13.09
N MET A 347 5.63 7.36 12.72
CA MET A 347 5.46 6.10 11.98
C MET A 347 6.25 6.10 10.66
N ARG A 348 6.17 7.19 9.90
CA ARG A 348 6.93 7.32 8.65
C ARG A 348 8.44 7.32 8.90
N TYR A 349 8.89 7.93 10.00
CA TYR A 349 10.29 7.92 10.36
C TYR A 349 10.79 6.51 10.70
N VAL A 350 10.04 5.77 11.53
CA VAL A 350 10.36 4.37 11.86
C VAL A 350 10.38 3.50 10.61
N GLU A 351 9.43 3.69 9.71
CA GLU A 351 9.36 2.98 8.44
C GLU A 351 10.58 3.26 7.55
N LYS A 352 11.00 4.54 7.43
CA LYS A 352 12.24 4.89 6.71
C LYS A 352 13.46 4.26 7.37
N ARG A 353 13.51 4.24 8.71
CA ARG A 353 14.61 3.61 9.45
C ARG A 353 14.67 2.11 9.18
N MET A 354 13.54 1.40 9.27
CA MET A 354 13.48 -0.03 8.98
C MET A 354 13.93 -0.35 7.55
N LEU A 355 13.50 0.43 6.56
CA LEU A 355 13.95 0.23 5.18
C LEU A 355 15.44 0.52 4.99
N LYS A 356 16.00 1.49 5.74
CA LYS A 356 17.44 1.74 5.76
C LYS A 356 18.18 0.56 6.37
N ASP A 357 17.75 0.08 7.53
CA ASP A 357 18.41 -1.04 8.21
C ASP A 357 18.30 -2.32 7.37
N LEU A 358 17.17 -2.56 6.69
CA LEU A 358 17.02 -3.64 5.72
C LEU A 358 18.01 -3.52 4.56
N TYR A 359 18.16 -2.33 3.97
CA TYR A 359 19.14 -2.08 2.92
C TYR A 359 20.58 -2.38 3.36
N LEU A 360 20.96 -1.91 4.55
CA LEU A 360 22.30 -2.12 5.10
C LEU A 360 22.57 -3.61 5.35
N ASN A 361 21.63 -4.31 5.98
CA ASN A 361 21.80 -5.74 6.28
C ASN A 361 21.72 -6.62 5.02
N TRP A 362 20.97 -6.20 3.99
CA TRP A 362 20.96 -6.90 2.70
C TRP A 362 22.33 -6.92 2.06
N ARG A 363 23.00 -5.76 1.99
CA ARG A 363 24.34 -5.65 1.42
C ARG A 363 25.39 -6.38 2.27
N ARG A 364 25.30 -6.30 3.60
CA ARG A 364 26.20 -7.02 4.51
C ARG A 364 26.09 -8.54 4.42
N ALA A 365 24.88 -9.07 4.18
CA ALA A 365 24.65 -10.51 4.07
C ALA A 365 25.05 -11.07 2.69
N SER A 366 25.39 -10.21 1.72
CA SER A 366 25.75 -10.60 0.36
C SER A 366 27.19 -10.22 -0.02
N ALA A 367 27.89 -9.54 0.88
CA ALA A 367 29.33 -9.32 0.82
C ALA A 367 30.01 -10.50 1.52
#